data_AF-G3IUC0-F1
#
_entry.id   AF-G3IUC0-F1
#
_cell.length_a   1.000
_cell.length_b   1.000
_cell.length_c   1.000
_cell.angle_alpha   90.00
_cell.angle_beta   90.00
_cell.angle_gamma   90.00
#
_symmetry.space_group_name_H-M   'P 1'
#
loop_
_entity.id
_entity.type
_entity.pdbx_description
1 polymer ?
#
loop_
_entity_poly.entity_id
_entity_poly.type
_entity_poly.pdbx_seq_one_letter_code
_entity_poly.pdbx_strand_id
1 'polypeptide(L)'
;MTPVTFGNWLKQSLVLISRAPLLWTGCTLFIGLLLGIERVSLALGIFLAVTGLFVGVGVAKYIDMKSSTGTSLSFYRAIAKSLPLAILAAVSLVICWFVFRVTANIYSGELYKIGYFFFDWELTTEHLNNKSTHQIAGWLYLPAMITLLFILLMLTTFANWFSYPLMLFKDYSWSQAKQQGNQASVKNQAAMYKLLAFIFAATFIGAGIIPLLTPVLYMLVSTLMYVSYKTVFEAA
;
A
#
# COMPACT_ATOMS: atom_id res chain seq x y z
N MET A 1 19.85 14.89 16.83
CA MET A 1 19.17 13.97 15.89
C MET A 1 18.28 13.04 16.69
N THR A 2 17.00 12.93 16.35
CA THR A 2 16.10 11.96 17.00
C THR A 2 16.51 10.54 16.58
N PRO A 3 16.54 9.56 17.50
CA PRO A 3 16.95 8.21 17.16
C PRO A 3 15.97 7.60 16.15
N VAL A 4 16.49 6.95 15.12
CA VAL A 4 15.69 6.24 14.11
C VAL A 4 15.11 4.98 14.75
N THR A 5 13.83 5.05 15.12
CA THR A 5 13.11 3.93 15.73
C THR A 5 11.71 3.81 15.12
N PHE A 6 11.19 2.58 15.06
CA PHE A 6 9.82 2.34 14.59
C PHE A 6 8.78 3.13 15.40
N GLY A 7 8.93 3.21 16.72
CA GLY A 7 8.01 3.98 17.57
C GLY A 7 7.96 5.47 17.20
N ASN A 8 9.11 6.05 16.83
CA ASN A 8 9.18 7.43 16.35
C ASN A 8 8.49 7.58 14.99
N TRP A 9 8.69 6.64 14.06
CA TRP A 9 8.00 6.66 12.77
C TRP A 9 6.48 6.57 12.95
N LEU A 10 6.00 5.64 13.78
CA LEU A 10 4.57 5.50 14.06
C LEU A 10 3.99 6.77 14.69
N LYS A 11 4.65 7.33 15.70
CA LYS A 11 4.24 8.59 16.34
C LYS A 11 4.19 9.73 15.33
N GLN A 12 5.20 9.88 14.49
CA GLN A 12 5.24 10.91 13.47
C GLN A 12 4.16 10.71 12.39
N SER A 13 3.86 9.47 12.01
CA SER A 13 2.75 9.15 11.12
C SER A 13 1.40 9.57 11.73
N LEU A 14 1.16 9.28 13.00
CA LEU A 14 -0.06 9.71 13.69
C LEU A 14 -0.17 11.24 13.79
N VAL A 15 0.94 11.92 14.08
CA VAL A 15 1.01 13.40 14.08
C VAL A 15 0.76 13.96 12.68
N LEU A 16 1.25 13.30 11.62
CA LEU A 16 1.00 13.72 10.26
C LEU A 16 -0.49 13.60 9.89
N ILE A 17 -1.15 12.51 10.33
CA ILE A 17 -2.58 12.29 10.15
C ILE A 17 -3.38 13.39 10.86
N SER A 18 -3.01 13.76 12.09
CA SER A 18 -3.72 14.79 12.85
C SER A 18 -3.58 16.20 12.27
N ARG A 19 -2.60 16.46 11.38
CA ARG A 19 -2.44 17.76 10.71
C ARG A 19 -3.45 17.99 9.59
N ALA A 20 -3.99 16.95 8.97
CA ALA A 20 -5.00 17.06 7.91
C ALA A 20 -6.00 15.89 7.97
N PRO A 21 -6.77 15.75 9.07
CA PRO A 21 -7.60 14.58 9.32
C PRO A 21 -8.70 14.40 8.27
N LEU A 22 -9.29 15.50 7.78
CA LEU A 22 -10.32 15.47 6.74
C LEU A 22 -9.78 14.92 5.42
N LEU A 23 -8.60 15.37 4.99
CA LEU A 23 -7.99 14.90 3.75
C LEU A 23 -7.60 13.43 3.84
N TRP A 24 -6.99 13.04 4.96
CA TRP A 24 -6.57 11.66 5.19
C TRP A 24 -7.76 10.70 5.25
N THR A 25 -8.82 11.09 5.97
CA THR A 25 -10.07 10.30 6.08
C THR A 25 -10.78 10.22 4.73
N GLY A 26 -10.84 11.32 3.96
CA GLY A 26 -11.40 11.31 2.61
C GLY A 26 -10.66 10.37 1.66
N CYS A 27 -9.32 10.37 1.69
CA CYS A 27 -8.52 9.43 0.90
C CYS A 27 -8.73 7.97 1.36
N THR A 28 -8.87 7.76 2.67
CA THR A 28 -9.14 6.43 3.26
C THR A 28 -10.47 5.87 2.78
N LEU A 29 -11.53 6.68 2.79
CA LEU A 29 -12.85 6.27 2.29
C LEU A 29 -12.80 6.00 0.77
N PHE A 30 -12.12 6.85 0.01
CA PHE A 30 -11.97 6.65 -1.44
C PHE A 30 -11.22 5.35 -1.76
N ILE A 31 -10.10 5.07 -1.09
CA ILE A 31 -9.39 3.79 -1.23
C ILE A 31 -10.30 2.64 -0.81
N GLY A 32 -11.08 2.79 0.27
CA GLY A 32 -12.01 1.75 0.71
C GLY A 32 -13.06 1.37 -0.34
N LEU A 33 -13.50 2.33 -1.18
CA LEU A 33 -14.36 2.04 -2.32
C LEU A 33 -13.58 1.33 -3.44
N LEU A 34 -12.36 1.77 -3.74
CA LEU A 34 -11.52 1.16 -4.77
C LEU A 34 -11.15 -0.29 -4.46
N LEU A 35 -10.85 -0.61 -3.20
CA LEU A 35 -10.54 -1.97 -2.78
C LEU A 35 -11.71 -2.93 -3.00
N GLY A 36 -12.96 -2.45 -2.93
CA GLY A 36 -14.14 -3.26 -3.22
C GLY A 36 -14.24 -3.73 -4.68
N ILE A 37 -13.55 -3.07 -5.61
CA ILE A 37 -13.54 -3.42 -7.05
C ILE A 37 -12.85 -4.78 -7.30
N GLU A 38 -12.04 -5.26 -6.35
CA GLU A 38 -11.44 -6.60 -6.39
C GLU A 38 -12.45 -7.74 -6.58
N ARG A 39 -13.71 -7.55 -6.17
CA ARG A 39 -14.80 -8.53 -6.31
C ARG A 39 -15.43 -8.59 -7.71
N VAL A 40 -14.95 -7.75 -8.63
CA VAL A 40 -15.29 -7.77 -10.07
C VAL A 40 -14.16 -8.40 -10.88
N SER A 41 -12.92 -8.04 -10.53
CA SER A 41 -11.71 -8.48 -11.21
C SER A 41 -10.54 -8.40 -10.26
N LEU A 42 -9.91 -9.54 -9.98
CA LEU A 42 -8.75 -9.61 -9.10
C LEU A 42 -7.58 -8.78 -9.67
N ALA A 43 -7.36 -8.82 -10.99
CA ALA A 43 -6.32 -8.03 -11.65
C ALA A 43 -6.55 -6.51 -11.49
N LEU A 44 -7.77 -6.04 -11.76
CA LEU A 44 -8.13 -4.62 -11.62
C LEU A 44 -8.05 -4.19 -10.15
N GLY A 45 -8.46 -5.07 -9.27
CA GLY A 45 -8.40 -4.87 -7.84
C GLY A 45 -6.98 -4.70 -7.30
N ILE A 46 -6.07 -5.63 -7.63
CA ILE A 46 -4.64 -5.51 -7.32
C ILE A 46 -4.08 -4.20 -7.88
N PHE A 47 -4.42 -3.87 -9.13
CA PHE A 47 -3.97 -2.64 -9.77
C PHE A 47 -4.38 -1.39 -8.97
N LEU A 48 -5.66 -1.30 -8.60
CA LEU A 48 -6.20 -0.16 -7.86
C LEU A 48 -5.68 -0.11 -6.42
N ALA A 49 -5.55 -1.25 -5.75
CA ALA A 49 -5.00 -1.35 -4.40
C ALA A 49 -3.54 -0.86 -4.35
N VAL A 50 -2.70 -1.33 -5.28
CA VAL A 50 -1.30 -0.90 -5.39
C VAL A 50 -1.21 0.58 -5.75
N THR A 51 -2.00 1.03 -6.72
CA THR A 51 -2.02 2.43 -7.15
C THR A 51 -2.43 3.34 -5.99
N GLY A 52 -3.49 2.98 -5.26
CA GLY A 52 -3.98 3.71 -4.10
C GLY A 52 -2.94 3.79 -2.97
N LEU A 53 -2.28 2.68 -2.66
CA LEU A 53 -1.21 2.63 -1.67
C LEU A 53 -0.07 3.59 -2.03
N PHE A 54 0.40 3.57 -3.27
CA PHE A 54 1.54 4.37 -3.70
C PHE A 54 1.19 5.85 -3.89
N VAL A 55 0.01 6.18 -4.43
CA VAL A 55 -0.50 7.56 -4.45
C VAL A 55 -0.65 8.10 -3.02
N GLY A 56 -1.05 7.26 -2.06
CA GLY A 56 -1.09 7.62 -0.64
C GLY A 56 0.24 8.15 -0.09
N VAL A 57 1.38 7.70 -0.61
CA VAL A 57 2.71 8.20 -0.22
C VAL A 57 2.88 9.66 -0.68
N GLY A 58 2.40 9.98 -1.89
CA GLY A 58 2.35 11.35 -2.40
C GLY A 58 1.40 12.25 -1.60
N VAL A 59 0.24 11.72 -1.19
CA VAL A 59 -0.71 12.42 -0.31
C VAL A 59 -0.07 12.74 1.05
N ALA A 60 0.65 11.79 1.65
CA ALA A 60 1.35 12.01 2.91
C ALA A 60 2.39 13.14 2.79
N LYS A 61 3.17 13.18 1.70
CA LYS A 61 4.07 14.30 1.39
C LYS A 61 3.33 15.63 1.24
N TYR A 62 2.19 15.62 0.55
CA TYR A 62 1.37 16.83 0.39
C TYR A 62 0.90 17.39 1.74
N ILE A 63 0.42 16.53 2.65
CA ILE A 63 0.00 16.92 4.00
C ILE A 63 1.16 17.57 4.76
N ASP A 64 2.35 16.98 4.67
CA ASP A 64 3.54 17.51 5.35
C ASP A 64 3.96 18.88 4.80
N MET A 65 3.99 19.04 3.47
CA MET A 65 4.33 20.31 2.81
C MET A 65 3.30 21.40 3.08
N LYS A 66 2.00 21.07 3.05
CA LYS A 66 0.93 22.01 3.36
C LYS A 66 1.06 22.54 4.78
N SER A 67 1.42 21.67 5.72
CA SER A 67 1.61 22.04 7.13
C SER A 67 2.92 22.79 7.40
N SER A 68 3.98 22.58 6.62
CA SER A 68 5.33 23.08 6.95
C SER A 68 5.69 24.38 6.23
N THR A 69 5.30 24.53 4.96
CA THR A 69 5.74 25.65 4.10
C THR A 69 4.60 26.56 3.66
N GLY A 70 3.34 26.29 4.05
CA GLY A 70 2.18 27.09 3.62
C GLY A 70 1.96 27.10 2.10
N THR A 71 2.61 26.18 1.39
CA THR A 71 2.65 26.13 -0.08
C THR A 71 1.26 25.93 -0.68
N SER A 72 0.91 26.75 -1.69
CA SER A 72 -0.34 26.69 -2.46
C SER A 72 -0.38 25.57 -3.50
N LEU A 73 0.45 24.53 -3.36
CA LEU A 73 0.48 23.44 -4.33
C LEU A 73 -0.90 22.78 -4.32
N SER A 74 -1.53 22.68 -5.50
CA SER A 74 -2.83 22.02 -5.58
C SER A 74 -2.67 20.53 -5.26
N PHE A 75 -3.56 19.99 -4.44
CA PHE A 75 -3.64 18.56 -4.14
C PHE A 75 -3.62 17.69 -5.41
N TYR A 76 -4.30 18.16 -6.46
CA TYR A 76 -4.34 17.50 -7.76
C TYR A 76 -2.94 17.34 -8.38
N ARG A 77 -2.08 18.36 -8.25
CA ARG A 77 -0.71 18.31 -8.79
C ARG A 77 0.16 17.30 -8.04
N ALA A 78 -0.06 17.14 -6.73
CA ALA A 78 0.64 16.12 -5.93
C ALA A 78 0.26 14.71 -6.40
N ILE A 79 -1.04 14.45 -6.61
CA ILE A 79 -1.51 13.17 -7.14
C ILE A 79 -0.95 12.94 -8.54
N ALA A 80 -1.09 13.92 -9.44
CA ALA A 80 -0.63 13.82 -10.83
C ALA A 80 0.87 13.50 -10.94
N LYS A 81 1.70 13.98 -10.00
CA LYS A 81 3.12 13.60 -9.94
C LYS A 81 3.34 12.15 -9.50
N SER A 82 2.59 11.68 -8.50
CA SER A 82 2.74 10.30 -7.98
C SER A 82 2.12 9.21 -8.87
N LEU A 83 1.11 9.59 -9.66
CA LEU A 83 0.26 8.65 -10.37
C LEU A 83 1.00 7.81 -11.43
N PRO A 84 1.86 8.36 -12.31
CA PRO A 84 2.53 7.56 -13.35
C PRO A 84 3.42 6.47 -12.76
N LEU A 85 4.17 6.79 -11.71
CA LEU A 85 5.04 5.83 -11.03
C LEU A 85 4.22 4.78 -10.26
N ALA A 86 3.12 5.19 -9.63
CA ALA A 86 2.20 4.27 -8.95
C ALA A 86 1.56 3.27 -9.93
N ILE A 87 1.13 3.75 -11.10
CA ILE A 87 0.60 2.90 -12.19
C ILE A 87 1.65 1.91 -12.67
N LEU A 88 2.89 2.36 -12.91
CA LEU A 88 3.97 1.47 -13.36
C LEU A 88 4.25 0.36 -12.33
N ALA A 89 4.29 0.72 -11.05
CA ALA A 89 4.44 -0.25 -9.96
C ALA A 89 3.24 -1.22 -9.89
N ALA A 90 2.02 -0.73 -10.07
CA ALA A 90 0.80 -1.53 -10.11
C ALA A 90 0.79 -2.52 -11.27
N VAL A 91 1.09 -2.08 -12.49
CA VAL A 91 1.21 -2.97 -13.67
C VAL A 91 2.26 -4.05 -13.42
N SER A 92 3.42 -3.67 -12.90
CA SER A 92 4.51 -4.62 -12.62
C SER A 92 4.09 -5.68 -11.61
N LEU A 93 3.36 -5.30 -10.56
CA LEU A 93 2.86 -6.23 -9.55
C LEU A 93 1.72 -7.11 -10.07
N VAL A 94 0.81 -6.58 -10.89
CA VAL A 94 -0.23 -7.38 -11.56
C VAL A 94 0.38 -8.43 -12.46
N ILE A 95 1.39 -8.07 -13.27
CA ILE A 95 2.11 -9.03 -14.13
C ILE A 95 2.80 -10.10 -13.29
N CYS A 96 3.49 -9.69 -12.22
CA CYS A 96 4.16 -10.64 -11.33
C CYS A 96 3.17 -11.62 -10.69
N TRP A 97 2.05 -11.12 -10.19
CA TRP A 97 0.98 -11.95 -9.64
C TRP A 97 0.42 -12.91 -10.69
N PHE A 98 0.17 -12.41 -11.90
CA PHE A 98 -0.36 -13.20 -13.00
C PHE A 98 0.56 -14.38 -13.30
N VAL A 99 1.88 -14.15 -13.39
CA VAL A 99 2.86 -15.23 -13.59
C VAL A 99 2.77 -16.27 -12.48
N PHE A 100 2.77 -15.86 -11.21
CA PHE A 100 2.62 -16.79 -10.08
C PHE A 100 1.33 -17.61 -10.17
N ARG A 101 0.20 -16.98 -10.50
CA ARG A 101 -1.10 -17.65 -10.63
C ARG A 101 -1.11 -18.64 -11.79
N VAL A 102 -0.56 -18.26 -12.94
CA VAL A 102 -0.44 -19.12 -14.12
C VAL A 102 0.40 -20.35 -13.78
N THR A 103 1.58 -20.16 -13.19
CA THR A 103 2.45 -21.26 -12.78
C THR A 103 1.73 -22.20 -11.80
N ALA A 104 1.13 -21.66 -10.74
CA ALA A 104 0.42 -22.47 -9.74
C ALA A 104 -0.77 -23.25 -10.32
N ASN A 105 -1.55 -22.65 -11.22
CA ASN A 105 -2.70 -23.29 -11.85
C ASN A 105 -2.31 -24.35 -12.88
N ILE A 106 -1.18 -24.17 -13.58
CA ILE A 106 -0.63 -25.21 -14.46
C ILE A 106 -0.21 -26.44 -13.64
N TYR A 107 0.51 -26.24 -12.53
CA TYR A 107 0.95 -27.35 -11.68
C TYR A 107 -0.19 -28.09 -10.97
N SER A 108 -1.26 -27.38 -10.60
CA SER A 108 -2.44 -27.97 -9.97
C SER A 108 -3.45 -28.56 -10.97
N GLY A 109 -3.26 -28.35 -12.27
CA GLY A 109 -4.19 -28.79 -13.32
C GLY A 109 -5.45 -27.92 -13.46
N GLU A 110 -5.54 -26.79 -12.75
CA GLU A 110 -6.73 -25.94 -12.68
C GLU A 110 -6.68 -24.77 -13.67
N LEU A 111 -6.52 -25.05 -14.96
CA LEU A 111 -6.31 -24.02 -16.00
C LEU A 111 -7.46 -23.00 -16.11
N TYR A 112 -8.69 -23.39 -15.81
CA TYR A 112 -9.85 -22.49 -15.82
C TYR A 112 -9.70 -21.31 -14.84
N LYS A 113 -8.97 -21.51 -13.73
CA LYS A 113 -8.69 -20.44 -12.75
C LYS A 113 -7.74 -19.37 -13.29
N ILE A 114 -7.12 -19.55 -14.46
CA ILE A 114 -6.35 -18.46 -15.09
C ILE A 114 -7.30 -17.34 -15.57
N GLY A 115 -8.47 -17.71 -16.11
CA GLY A 115 -9.49 -16.75 -16.58
C GLY A 115 -10.09 -15.91 -15.45
N TYR A 116 -10.30 -16.52 -14.27
CA TYR A 116 -10.76 -15.84 -13.06
C TYR A 116 -9.77 -14.81 -12.52
N PHE A 117 -8.59 -14.64 -13.11
CA PHE A 117 -7.70 -13.55 -12.69
C PHE A 117 -8.21 -12.22 -13.22
N PHE A 118 -8.75 -12.24 -14.44
CA PHE A 118 -9.24 -11.06 -15.14
C PHE A 118 -10.74 -10.87 -14.94
N PHE A 119 -11.50 -11.97 -14.89
CA PHE A 119 -12.96 -11.94 -14.81
C PHE A 119 -13.44 -12.82 -13.66
N ASP A 120 -13.63 -12.21 -12.49
CA ASP A 120 -14.07 -12.90 -11.27
C ASP A 120 -15.26 -12.15 -10.70
N TRP A 121 -16.41 -12.32 -11.34
CA TRP A 121 -17.63 -11.63 -10.93
C TRP A 121 -18.27 -12.35 -9.76
N GLU A 122 -17.88 -11.97 -8.54
CA GLU A 122 -18.36 -12.60 -7.30
C GLU A 122 -19.52 -11.83 -6.64
N LEU A 123 -20.01 -10.76 -7.26
CA LEU A 123 -21.17 -9.98 -6.79
C LEU A 123 -22.48 -10.76 -7.04
N THR A 124 -22.68 -11.85 -6.30
CA THR A 124 -23.89 -12.66 -6.32
C THR A 124 -24.66 -12.54 -5.01
N THR A 125 -25.99 -12.72 -5.06
CA THR A 125 -26.88 -12.64 -3.89
C THR A 125 -26.50 -13.60 -2.77
N GLU A 126 -25.88 -14.74 -3.09
CA GLU A 126 -25.36 -15.71 -2.13
C GLU A 126 -24.24 -15.14 -1.23
N HIS A 127 -23.45 -14.19 -1.76
CA HIS A 127 -22.36 -13.57 -1.00
C HIS A 127 -22.84 -12.44 -0.08
N LEU A 128 -24.06 -11.93 -0.29
CA LEU A 128 -24.62 -10.77 0.42
C LEU A 128 -25.78 -11.13 1.35
N ASN A 129 -26.59 -12.14 1.01
CA ASN A 129 -27.75 -12.51 1.81
C ASN A 129 -27.37 -13.21 3.11
N ASN A 130 -28.06 -12.87 4.20
CA ASN A 130 -27.95 -13.47 5.54
C ASN A 130 -26.54 -13.41 6.17
N LYS A 131 -25.65 -12.52 5.68
CA LYS A 131 -24.32 -12.32 6.26
C LYS A 131 -24.30 -11.11 7.20
N SER A 132 -23.53 -11.21 8.28
CA SER A 132 -23.28 -10.06 9.16
C SER A 132 -22.40 -9.02 8.46
N THR A 133 -22.44 -7.76 8.91
CA THR A 133 -21.57 -6.69 8.39
C THR A 133 -20.08 -7.07 8.45
N HIS A 134 -19.67 -7.79 9.51
CA HIS A 134 -18.31 -8.30 9.63
C HIS A 134 -17.97 -9.31 8.53
N GLN A 135 -18.87 -10.26 8.24
CA GLN A 135 -18.66 -11.25 7.19
C GLN A 135 -18.64 -10.61 5.79
N ILE A 136 -19.50 -9.63 5.55
CA ILE A 136 -19.53 -8.87 4.29
C ILE A 136 -18.23 -8.08 4.14
N ALA A 137 -17.76 -7.41 5.19
CA ALA A 137 -16.50 -6.65 5.15
C ALA A 137 -15.28 -7.59 5.00
N GLY A 138 -15.31 -8.75 5.67
CA GLY A 138 -14.28 -9.79 5.54
C GLY A 138 -14.19 -10.30 4.11
N TRP A 139 -15.33 -10.64 3.51
CA TRP A 139 -15.39 -10.92 2.08
C TRP A 139 -14.90 -9.71 1.28
N LEU A 140 -15.46 -8.52 1.41
CA LEU A 140 -15.10 -7.38 0.57
C LEU A 140 -13.58 -7.06 0.56
N TYR A 141 -12.90 -7.15 1.70
CA TYR A 141 -11.52 -6.66 1.87
C TYR A 141 -10.43 -7.73 2.01
N LEU A 142 -10.77 -9.02 2.09
CA LEU A 142 -9.78 -10.08 2.15
C LEU A 142 -8.78 -10.08 0.97
N PRO A 143 -9.19 -9.86 -0.30
CA PRO A 143 -8.24 -9.86 -1.40
C PRO A 143 -7.24 -8.69 -1.27
N ALA A 144 -7.68 -7.51 -0.80
CA ALA A 144 -6.83 -6.36 -0.54
C ALA A 144 -5.79 -6.69 0.53
N MET A 145 -6.17 -7.38 1.61
CA MET A 145 -5.21 -7.81 2.62
C MET A 145 -4.15 -8.75 2.05
N ILE A 146 -4.56 -9.69 1.20
CA ILE A 146 -3.65 -10.60 0.48
C ILE A 146 -2.74 -9.81 -0.48
N THR A 147 -3.29 -8.82 -1.19
CA THR A 147 -2.54 -7.89 -2.04
C THR A 147 -1.48 -7.14 -1.24
N LEU A 148 -1.82 -6.64 -0.05
CA LEU A 148 -0.89 -5.93 0.83
C LEU A 148 0.26 -6.83 1.30
N LEU A 149 -0.02 -8.09 1.68
CA LEU A 149 1.03 -9.07 2.02
C LEU A 149 1.96 -9.35 0.86
N PHE A 150 1.42 -9.47 -0.36
CA PHE A 150 2.24 -9.66 -1.55
C PHE A 150 3.09 -8.43 -1.86
N ILE A 151 2.56 -7.21 -1.71
CA ILE A 151 3.34 -5.98 -1.83
C ILE A 151 4.52 -6.02 -0.83
N LEU A 152 4.27 -6.38 0.42
CA LEU A 152 5.33 -6.53 1.43
C LEU A 152 6.37 -7.59 1.02
N LEU A 153 5.94 -8.73 0.51
CA LEU A 153 6.85 -9.76 0.00
C LEU A 153 7.71 -9.20 -1.13
N MET A 154 7.12 -8.49 -2.09
CA MET A 154 7.83 -7.93 -3.24
C MET A 154 8.80 -6.81 -2.84
N LEU A 155 8.44 -5.99 -1.85
CA LEU A 155 9.31 -4.95 -1.29
C LEU A 155 10.49 -5.51 -0.48
N THR A 156 10.33 -6.68 0.14
CA THR A 156 11.39 -7.31 0.94
C THR A 156 12.33 -8.19 0.12
N THR A 157 11.87 -8.71 -1.02
CA THR A 157 12.65 -9.66 -1.85
C THR A 157 13.24 -9.03 -3.11
N PHE A 158 12.45 -8.25 -3.86
CA PHE A 158 12.86 -7.76 -5.18
C PHE A 158 13.18 -6.27 -5.20
N ALA A 159 12.34 -5.46 -4.56
CA ALA A 159 12.54 -4.03 -4.44
C ALA A 159 13.17 -3.70 -3.08
N ASN A 160 12.85 -2.53 -2.54
CA ASN A 160 13.11 -2.17 -1.16
C ASN A 160 11.98 -1.26 -0.68
N TRP A 161 11.69 -1.27 0.63
CA TRP A 161 10.71 -0.38 1.26
C TRP A 161 10.88 1.09 0.86
N PHE A 162 12.12 1.56 0.69
CA PHE A 162 12.43 2.94 0.31
C PHE A 162 12.50 3.17 -1.21
N SER A 163 12.41 2.14 -2.04
CA SER A 163 12.59 2.29 -3.50
C SER A 163 11.57 3.24 -4.11
N TYR A 164 10.28 3.05 -3.81
CA TYR A 164 9.22 3.91 -4.34
C TYR A 164 9.40 5.39 -3.94
N PRO A 165 9.54 5.77 -2.65
CA PRO A 165 9.71 7.17 -2.28
C PRO A 165 11.03 7.77 -2.80
N LEU A 166 12.12 7.00 -2.92
CA LEU A 166 13.36 7.48 -3.52
C LEU A 166 13.18 7.82 -5.01
N MET A 167 12.52 6.95 -5.77
CA MET A 167 12.18 7.22 -7.17
C MET A 167 11.24 8.42 -7.31
N LEU A 168 10.24 8.53 -6.44
CA LEU A 168 9.22 9.58 -6.52
C LEU A 168 9.74 10.97 -6.13
N PHE A 169 10.63 11.04 -5.14
CA PHE A 169 11.01 12.30 -4.49
C PHE A 169 12.45 12.75 -4.77
N LYS A 170 13.35 11.83 -5.11
CA LYS A 170 14.75 12.15 -5.48
C LYS A 170 15.05 11.87 -6.95
N ASP A 171 14.05 11.45 -7.73
CA ASP A 171 14.17 11.12 -9.15
C ASP A 171 15.27 10.08 -9.43
N TYR A 172 15.49 9.16 -8.47
CA TYR A 172 16.45 8.06 -8.62
C TYR A 172 15.97 7.03 -9.63
N SER A 173 16.91 6.45 -10.38
CA SER A 173 16.62 5.27 -11.19
C SER A 173 16.27 4.08 -10.29
N TRP A 174 15.60 3.05 -10.83
CA TRP A 174 15.22 1.86 -10.07
C TRP A 174 16.42 1.19 -9.38
N SER A 175 17.56 1.07 -10.08
CA SER A 175 18.77 0.45 -9.54
C SER A 175 19.36 1.27 -8.39
N GLN A 176 19.43 2.60 -8.54
CA GLN A 176 19.90 3.51 -7.50
C GLN A 176 18.99 3.47 -6.27
N ALA A 177 17.67 3.55 -6.48
CA ALA A 177 16.68 3.53 -5.42
C ALA A 177 16.69 2.20 -4.64
N LYS A 178 16.88 1.07 -5.34
CA LYS A 178 17.05 -0.25 -4.72
C LYS A 178 18.33 -0.32 -3.88
N GLN A 179 19.46 0.10 -4.44
CA GLN A 179 20.76 0.03 -3.76
C GLN A 179 20.78 0.92 -2.50
N GLN A 180 20.38 2.18 -2.63
CA GLN A 180 20.31 3.13 -1.52
C GLN A 180 19.29 2.70 -0.47
N GLY A 181 18.13 2.21 -0.90
CA GLY A 181 17.13 1.66 0.01
C GLY A 181 17.64 0.46 0.81
N ASN A 182 18.37 -0.45 0.18
CA ASN A 182 18.98 -1.60 0.86
C ASN A 182 20.01 -1.16 1.89
N GLN A 183 20.92 -0.24 1.54
CA GLN A 183 21.90 0.30 2.48
C GLN A 183 21.22 0.95 3.69
N ALA A 184 20.18 1.74 3.47
CA ALA A 184 19.43 2.39 4.53
C ALA A 184 18.63 1.40 5.39
N SER A 185 18.10 0.33 4.78
CA SER A 185 17.39 -0.74 5.49
C SER A 185 18.32 -1.53 6.40
N VAL A 186 19.54 -1.85 5.94
CA VAL A 186 20.56 -2.52 6.75
C VAL A 186 21.03 -1.62 7.89
N LYS A 187 21.29 -0.33 7.63
CA LYS A 187 21.67 0.64 8.67
C LYS A 187 20.62 0.79 9.76
N ASN A 188 19.33 0.64 9.43
CA ASN A 188 18.21 0.80 10.35
C ASN A 188 17.43 -0.51 10.58
N GLN A 189 18.11 -1.65 10.52
CA GLN A 189 17.50 -2.99 10.49
C GLN A 189 16.54 -3.26 11.66
N ALA A 190 16.88 -2.81 12.87
CA ALA A 190 16.03 -2.98 14.05
C ALA A 190 14.68 -2.24 13.93
N ALA A 191 14.67 -1.03 13.32
CA ALA A 191 13.45 -0.29 13.07
C ALA A 191 12.64 -0.92 11.92
N MET A 192 13.33 -1.38 10.87
CA MET A 192 12.71 -2.05 9.73
C MET A 192 12.01 -3.35 10.12
N TYR A 193 12.63 -4.21 10.94
CA TYR A 193 11.98 -5.45 11.39
C TYR A 193 10.72 -5.20 12.21
N LYS A 194 10.76 -4.22 13.12
CA LYS A 194 9.57 -3.84 13.92
C LYS A 194 8.45 -3.28 13.04
N LEU A 195 8.81 -2.49 12.03
CA LEU A 195 7.87 -1.96 11.05
C LEU A 195 7.21 -3.08 10.24
N LEU A 196 8.00 -4.00 9.67
CA LEU A 196 7.48 -5.13 8.89
C LEU A 196 6.61 -6.05 9.75
N ALA A 197 7.06 -6.38 10.96
CA ALA A 197 6.29 -7.19 11.90
C ALA A 197 4.96 -6.52 12.28
N PHE A 198 4.96 -5.21 12.49
CA PHE A 198 3.75 -4.43 12.77
C PHE A 198 2.76 -4.50 11.60
N ILE A 199 3.22 -4.23 10.37
CA ILE A 199 2.32 -4.24 9.20
C ILE A 199 1.78 -5.66 8.97
N PHE A 200 2.64 -6.68 9.06
CA PHE A 200 2.23 -8.07 8.93
C PHE A 200 1.14 -8.42 9.97
N ALA A 201 1.38 -8.14 11.25
CA ALA A 201 0.38 -8.38 12.30
C ALA A 201 -0.92 -7.60 12.07
N ALA A 202 -0.83 -6.34 11.67
CA ALA A 202 -2.00 -5.50 11.37
C ALA A 202 -2.79 -6.05 10.18
N THR A 203 -2.13 -6.61 9.18
CA THR A 203 -2.78 -7.27 8.04
C THR A 203 -3.55 -8.52 8.48
N PHE A 204 -3.00 -9.35 9.38
CA PHE A 204 -3.73 -10.50 9.93
C PHE A 204 -4.95 -10.07 10.76
N ILE A 205 -4.80 -9.05 11.60
CA ILE A 205 -5.91 -8.49 12.38
C ILE A 205 -6.98 -7.92 11.44
N GLY A 206 -6.57 -7.22 10.39
CA GLY A 206 -7.48 -6.68 9.39
C GLY A 206 -8.19 -7.77 8.60
N ALA A 207 -7.52 -8.84 8.19
CA ALA A 207 -8.15 -9.94 7.45
C ALA A 207 -9.17 -10.72 8.29
N GLY A 208 -8.91 -10.92 9.59
CA GLY A 208 -9.72 -11.81 10.44
C GLY A 208 -10.63 -11.13 11.45
N ILE A 209 -10.16 -10.08 12.14
CA ILE A 209 -10.85 -9.52 13.31
C ILE A 209 -11.61 -8.24 12.95
N ILE A 210 -10.98 -7.33 12.21
CA ILE A 210 -11.57 -6.02 11.86
C ILE A 210 -11.36 -5.69 10.38
N PRO A 211 -12.10 -6.34 9.46
CA PRO A 211 -11.97 -6.09 8.02
C PRO A 211 -12.24 -4.67 7.57
N LEU A 212 -13.09 -3.94 8.29
CA LEU A 212 -13.36 -2.51 8.04
C LEU A 212 -12.12 -1.61 8.26
N LEU A 213 -11.09 -2.11 8.94
CA LEU A 213 -9.83 -1.38 9.14
C LEU A 213 -8.91 -1.46 7.91
N THR A 214 -9.26 -2.24 6.89
CA THR A 214 -8.41 -2.43 5.70
C THR A 214 -8.01 -1.14 5.01
N PRO A 215 -8.93 -0.22 4.69
CA PRO A 215 -8.57 1.03 4.02
C PRO A 215 -7.68 1.91 4.91
N VAL A 216 -7.93 1.90 6.23
CA VAL A 216 -7.13 2.61 7.24
C VAL A 216 -5.70 2.07 7.25
N LEU A 217 -5.53 0.75 7.19
CA LEU A 217 -4.22 0.11 7.14
C LEU A 217 -3.45 0.49 5.87
N TYR A 218 -4.11 0.49 4.71
CA TYR A 218 -3.51 0.92 3.45
C TYR A 218 -2.95 2.35 3.55
N MET A 219 -3.77 3.30 4.01
CA MET A 219 -3.34 4.68 4.17
C MET A 219 -2.28 4.87 5.25
N LEU A 220 -2.34 4.09 6.34
CA LEU A 220 -1.31 4.09 7.38
C LEU A 220 0.03 3.58 6.83
N VAL A 221 0.02 2.50 6.04
CA VAL A 221 1.22 1.96 5.37
C VAL A 221 1.84 3.00 4.44
N SER A 222 1.03 3.66 3.61
CA SER A 222 1.49 4.76 2.74
C SER A 222 2.12 5.91 3.54
N THR A 223 1.50 6.27 4.67
CA THR A 223 1.99 7.33 5.56
C THR A 223 3.30 6.91 6.24
N LEU A 224 3.43 5.66 6.67
CA LEU A 224 4.66 5.09 7.24
C LEU A 224 5.79 5.04 6.21
N MET A 225 5.50 4.68 4.95
CA MET A 225 6.48 4.72 3.86
C MET A 225 7.05 6.13 3.69
N TYR A 226 6.20 7.15 3.68
CA TYR A 226 6.63 8.54 3.58
C TYR A 226 7.45 9.00 4.79
N VAL A 227 6.94 8.77 6.01
CA VAL A 227 7.58 9.25 7.25
C VAL A 227 8.92 8.58 7.50
N SER A 228 9.01 7.26 7.29
CA SER A 228 10.27 6.53 7.40
C SER A 228 11.29 7.04 6.37
N TYR A 229 10.87 7.25 5.12
CA TYR A 229 11.71 7.86 4.09
C TYR A 229 12.22 9.25 4.52
N LYS A 230 11.34 10.16 4.92
CA LYS A 230 11.69 11.53 5.32
C LYS A 230 12.72 11.52 6.46
N THR A 231 12.49 10.68 7.46
CA THR A 231 13.37 10.55 8.63
C THR A 231 14.77 10.08 8.24
N VAL A 232 14.87 9.18 7.27
CA VAL A 232 16.13 8.53 6.89
C VAL A 232 16.91 9.33 5.84
N PHE A 233 16.23 10.01 4.91
CA PHE A 233 16.84 10.62 3.72
C PHE A 233 16.70 12.14 3.60
N GLU A 234 15.84 12.77 4.40
CA GLU A 234 15.64 14.23 4.40
C GLU A 234 15.99 14.88 5.74
N ALA A 235 15.93 14.14 6.85
CA ALA A 235 16.30 14.62 8.19
C ALA A 235 17.73 14.23 8.62
N ALA A 236 18.54 13.70 7.68
CA ALA A 236 19.94 13.36 7.86
C ALA A 236 20.86 14.52 7.48
#